data_AF-A0AAV2R265-F1
#
_entry.id   AF-A0AAV2R265-F1
#
_cell.length_a   1.000
_cell.length_b   1.000
_cell.length_c   1.000
_cell.angle_alpha   90.00
_cell.angle_beta   90.00
_cell.angle_gamma   90.00
#
_symmetry.space_group_name_H-M   'P 1'
#
loop_
_entity.id
_entity.type
_entity.pdbx_description
1 polymer ?
#
loop_
_entity_poly.entity_id
_entity_poly.type
_entity_poly.pdbx_seq_one_letter_code
_entity_poly.pdbx_strand_id
1 'polypeptide(L)'
;PVISTTNAPHSRSSRWAAGILSGCVGLISDAHIRNTRDFTEKVRKSKAKGRLLSLDIKSLYPNVPVDEAIEVVRTYSTGPNPTFKNFPISPEIFCELLGGIMSFNQFTFNGNFYRQITGAP
;
A
#
# COMPACT_ATOMS: atom_id res chain seq x y z
N PRO A 1 -8.07 -10.91 10.15
CA PRO A 1 -8.86 -11.52 9.05
C PRO A 1 -8.41 -10.88 7.75
N VAL A 2 -8.38 -11.61 6.63
CA VAL A 2 -8.18 -11.00 5.31
C VAL A 2 -9.57 -10.78 4.72
N ILE A 3 -9.90 -9.56 4.32
CA ILE A 3 -11.25 -9.20 3.87
C ILE A 3 -11.24 -9.20 2.35
N SER A 4 -11.99 -10.14 1.75
CA SER A 4 -12.15 -10.14 0.30
C SER A 4 -13.03 -8.98 -0.13
N THR A 5 -12.48 -8.06 -0.91
CA THR A 5 -13.21 -6.97 -1.57
C THR A 5 -13.67 -7.34 -2.99
N THR A 6 -13.60 -8.62 -3.34
CA THR A 6 -14.02 -9.12 -4.65
C THR A 6 -15.52 -8.88 -4.84
N ASN A 7 -15.90 -8.23 -5.95
CA ASN A 7 -17.28 -7.83 -6.27
C ASN A 7 -17.94 -6.87 -5.26
N ALA A 8 -17.16 -6.28 -4.35
CA ALA A 8 -17.67 -5.19 -3.52
C ALA A 8 -18.01 -3.96 -4.39
N PRO A 9 -18.95 -3.09 -3.96
CA PRO A 9 -19.32 -1.89 -4.74
C PRO A 9 -18.13 -0.98 -5.09
N HIS A 10 -17.12 -0.92 -4.22
CA HIS A 10 -15.91 -0.12 -4.40
C HIS A 10 -14.77 -0.85 -5.14
N SER A 11 -14.97 -2.11 -5.57
CA SER A 11 -13.91 -2.96 -6.17
C SER A 11 -13.30 -2.36 -7.43
N ARG A 12 -14.10 -1.65 -8.25
CA ARG A 12 -13.62 -0.93 -9.44
C ARG A 12 -12.71 0.24 -9.07
N SER A 13 -13.13 1.05 -8.09
CA SER A 13 -12.35 2.19 -7.59
C SER A 13 -11.06 1.73 -6.93
N SER A 14 -11.11 0.66 -6.13
CA SER A 14 -9.94 0.01 -5.53
C SER A 14 -8.93 -0.44 -6.59
N ARG A 15 -9.38 -1.17 -7.62
CA ARG A 15 -8.50 -1.62 -8.72
C ARG A 15 -7.88 -0.45 -9.48
N TRP A 16 -8.66 0.60 -9.74
CA TRP A 16 -8.17 1.80 -10.41
C TRP A 16 -7.10 2.52 -9.59
N ALA A 17 -7.36 2.75 -8.30
CA ALA A 17 -6.40 3.39 -7.40
C ALA A 17 -5.12 2.56 -7.24
N ALA A 18 -5.25 1.23 -7.13
CA ALA A 18 -4.12 0.31 -7.09
C ALA A 18 -3.26 0.38 -8.36
N GLY A 19 -3.87 0.55 -9.53
CA GLY A 19 -3.16 0.72 -10.79
C GLY A 19 -2.27 1.97 -10.81
N ILE A 20 -2.76 3.08 -10.26
CA ILE A 20 -2.00 4.34 -10.13
C ILE A 20 -0.84 4.17 -9.15
N LEU A 21 -1.11 3.63 -7.96
CA LEU A 21 -0.09 3.41 -6.93
C LEU A 21 0.97 2.37 -7.34
N SER A 22 0.62 1.40 -8.19
CA SER A 22 1.56 0.42 -8.71
C SER A 22 2.71 1.07 -9.49
N GLY A 23 2.43 2.17 -10.21
CA GLY A 23 3.47 2.96 -10.90
C GLY A 23 4.36 3.77 -9.96
N CYS A 24 3.99 3.87 -8.68
CA CYS A 24 4.72 4.62 -7.66
C CYS A 24 5.65 3.74 -6.81
N VAL A 25 5.50 2.42 -6.90
CA VAL A 25 6.28 1.45 -6.11
C VAL A 25 7.77 1.56 -6.48
N GLY A 26 8.61 1.73 -5.46
CA GLY A 26 10.06 1.85 -5.61
C GLY A 26 10.57 3.24 -5.96
N LEU A 27 9.70 4.25 -6.12
CA LEU A 27 10.14 5.63 -6.36
C LEU A 27 10.62 6.36 -5.09
N ILE A 28 10.18 5.92 -3.91
CA ILE A 28 10.53 6.56 -2.62
C ILE A 28 11.91 6.11 -2.13
N SER A 29 12.33 4.87 -2.43
CA SER A 29 13.54 4.30 -1.86
C SER A 29 14.19 3.27 -2.78
N ASP A 30 15.51 3.38 -2.92
CA ASP A 30 16.36 2.40 -3.59
C ASP A 30 16.38 1.03 -2.89
N ALA A 31 15.81 0.92 -1.68
CA ALA A 31 15.67 -0.34 -0.97
C ALA A 31 14.61 -1.26 -1.59
N HIS A 32 13.71 -0.76 -2.45
CA HIS A 32 12.65 -1.58 -3.05
C HIS A 32 13.23 -2.75 -3.87
N ILE A 33 12.84 -3.98 -3.54
CA ILE A 33 13.26 -5.19 -4.24
C ILE A 33 12.15 -5.61 -5.20
N ARG A 34 12.46 -5.65 -6.50
CA ARG A 34 11.46 -5.96 -7.53
C ARG A 34 11.20 -7.45 -7.72
N ASN A 35 12.25 -8.26 -7.57
CA ASN A 35 12.21 -9.71 -7.73
C ASN A 35 13.51 -10.34 -7.21
N THR A 36 13.59 -11.66 -7.24
CA THR A 36 14.76 -12.43 -6.78
C THR A 36 16.05 -12.06 -7.49
N ARG A 37 16.01 -11.77 -8.80
CA ARG A 37 17.21 -11.34 -9.54
C ARG A 37 17.71 -9.98 -9.06
N ASP A 38 16.81 -9.02 -8.88
CA ASP A 38 17.10 -7.70 -8.32
C ASP A 38 17.70 -7.81 -6.90
N PHE A 39 17.13 -8.68 -6.07
CA PHE A 39 17.66 -8.97 -4.74
C PHE A 39 19.11 -9.49 -4.78
N THR A 40 19.37 -10.56 -5.56
CA THR A 40 20.71 -11.16 -5.65
C THR A 40 21.75 -10.16 -6.14
N GLU A 41 21.38 -9.30 -7.10
CA GLU A 41 22.27 -8.24 -7.59
C GLU A 41 22.58 -7.19 -6.51
N LYS A 42 21.57 -6.76 -5.73
CA LYS A 42 21.75 -5.81 -4.63
C LYS A 42 22.63 -6.39 -3.52
N VAL A 43 22.40 -7.65 -3.16
CA VAL A 43 23.22 -8.36 -2.15
C VAL A 43 24.66 -8.51 -2.63
N ARG A 44 24.88 -8.92 -3.88
CA ARG A 44 26.23 -9.08 -4.46
C ARG A 44 27.02 -7.77 -4.47
N LYS A 45 26.35 -6.64 -4.71
CA LYS A 45 26.97 -5.30 -4.71
C LYS A 45 27.12 -4.71 -3.30
N SER A 46 26.46 -5.29 -2.30
CA SER A 46 26.51 -4.79 -0.94
C SER A 46 27.89 -5.03 -0.33
N LYS A 47 28.45 -3.99 0.29
CA LYS A 47 29.70 -4.08 1.08
C LYS A 47 29.44 -4.38 2.56
N ALA A 48 28.19 -4.65 2.93
CA ALA A 48 27.80 -4.90 4.31
C ALA A 48 28.51 -6.16 4.84
N LYS A 49 29.30 -6.00 5.91
CA LYS A 49 29.96 -7.12 6.61
C LYS A 49 29.06 -7.73 7.69
N GLY A 50 27.77 -7.85 7.39
CA GLY A 50 26.71 -8.18 8.35
C GLY A 50 26.09 -9.56 8.14
N ARG A 51 25.00 -9.82 8.88
CA ARG A 51 24.17 -11.01 8.73
C ARG A 51 22.90 -10.66 7.98
N LEU A 52 22.35 -11.62 7.24
CA LEU A 52 21.00 -11.53 6.72
C LEU A 52 20.03 -11.82 7.86
N LEU A 53 19.14 -10.88 8.14
CA LEU A 53 18.05 -11.01 9.10
C LEU A 53 16.75 -11.19 8.32
N SER A 54 16.05 -12.29 8.56
CA SER A 54 14.68 -12.48 8.08
C SER A 54 13.73 -12.05 9.18
N LEU A 55 12.83 -11.12 8.87
CA LEU A 55 11.79 -10.64 9.77
C LEU A 55 10.44 -11.09 9.21
N ASP A 56 9.68 -11.84 10.00
CA ASP A 56 8.31 -12.20 9.65
C ASP A 56 7.34 -11.20 10.28
N ILE A 57 6.50 -10.59 9.45
CA ILE A 57 5.54 -9.58 9.91
C ILE A 57 4.27 -10.29 10.34
N LYS A 58 3.96 -10.22 11.64
CA LYS A 58 2.71 -10.75 12.18
C LYS A 58 1.53 -9.87 11.75
N SER A 59 0.52 -10.49 11.13
CA SER A 59 -0.74 -9.84 10.76
C SER A 59 -0.55 -8.54 9.95
N LEU A 60 0.11 -8.64 8.78
CA LEU A 60 0.42 -7.48 7.94
C LEU A 60 -0.80 -6.58 7.68
N TYR A 61 -1.88 -7.10 7.06
CA TYR A 61 -3.04 -6.30 6.68
C TYR A 61 -3.76 -5.63 7.87
N PRO A 62 -4.10 -6.34 8.96
CA PRO A 62 -4.76 -5.72 10.12
C PRO A 62 -3.93 -4.65 10.84
N ASN A 63 -2.60 -4.65 10.65
CA ASN A 63 -1.67 -3.73 11.29
C ASN A 63 -1.19 -2.60 10.37
N VAL A 64 -1.74 -2.46 9.16
CA VAL A 64 -1.40 -1.33 8.29
C VAL A 64 -1.90 -0.02 8.92
N PRO A 65 -1.02 0.96 9.17
CA PRO A 65 -1.42 2.29 9.63
C PRO A 65 -1.99 3.07 8.43
N VAL A 66 -3.29 2.97 8.22
CA VAL A 66 -3.96 3.45 6.98
C VAL A 66 -3.82 4.95 6.81
N ASP A 67 -4.02 5.73 7.88
CA ASP A 67 -4.00 7.19 7.81
C ASP A 67 -2.58 7.70 7.50
N GLU A 68 -1.58 7.11 8.13
CA GLU A 68 -0.17 7.38 7.88
C GLU A 68 0.25 6.95 6.47
N ALA A 69 -0.25 5.82 5.98
CA ALA A 69 0.01 5.38 4.61
C ALA A 69 -0.60 6.35 3.57
N ILE A 70 -1.80 6.89 3.83
CA ILE A 70 -2.41 7.92 2.98
C ILE A 70 -1.62 9.24 3.07
N GLU A 71 -1.13 9.62 4.25
CA GLU A 71 -0.26 10.79 4.42
C GLU A 71 1.05 10.66 3.64
N VAL A 72 1.65 9.46 3.61
CA VAL A 72 2.82 9.18 2.76
C VAL A 72 2.47 9.44 1.28
N VAL A 73 1.32 8.94 0.80
CA VAL A 73 0.88 9.22 -0.58
C VAL A 73 0.73 10.71 -0.81
N ARG A 74 0.07 11.43 0.09
CA ARG A 74 -0.11 12.90 0.02
C ARG A 74 1.22 13.64 -0.04
N THR A 75 2.14 13.32 0.86
CA THR A 75 3.48 13.92 0.94
C THR A 75 4.28 13.76 -0.35
N TYR A 76 4.25 12.57 -0.97
CA TYR A 76 5.03 12.31 -2.18
C TYR A 76 4.35 12.72 -3.49
N SER A 77 3.06 13.08 -3.45
CA SER A 77 2.27 13.51 -4.61
C SER A 77 2.01 15.02 -4.67
N THR A 78 2.39 15.77 -3.63
CA THR A 78 2.18 17.23 -3.52
C THR A 78 3.51 17.99 -3.54
N GLY A 79 3.45 19.31 -3.77
CA GLY A 79 4.62 20.21 -3.80
C GLY A 79 5.14 20.57 -5.20
N PRO A 80 6.19 21.40 -5.30
CA PRO A 80 6.69 21.95 -6.58
C PRO A 80 7.39 20.93 -7.48
N ASN A 81 7.86 19.82 -6.92
CA ASN A 81 8.49 18.72 -7.67
C ASN A 81 8.17 17.38 -6.99
N PRO A 82 6.93 16.88 -7.12
CA PRO A 82 6.50 15.68 -6.43
C PRO A 82 7.23 14.44 -6.97
N THR A 83 7.49 13.46 -6.11
CA THR A 83 8.04 12.16 -6.52
C THR A 83 7.02 11.39 -7.36
N PHE A 84 5.75 11.49 -7.00
CA PHE A 84 4.64 10.88 -7.71
C PHE A 84 4.03 11.90 -8.70
N LYS A 85 4.41 11.78 -9.98
CA LYS A 85 4.15 12.84 -10.99
C LYS A 85 2.91 12.62 -11.86
N ASN A 86 2.35 11.42 -11.89
CA ASN A 86 1.35 11.00 -12.89
C ASN A 86 0.00 10.64 -12.27
N PHE A 87 -0.54 11.52 -11.42
CA PHE A 87 -1.86 11.32 -10.85
C PHE A 87 -2.92 11.85 -11.84
N PRO A 88 -3.94 11.05 -12.20
CA PRO A 88 -4.96 11.45 -13.18
C PRO A 88 -6.01 12.42 -12.60
N ILE A 89 -6.00 12.63 -11.28
CA ILE A 89 -6.84 13.56 -10.53
C ILE A 89 -5.98 14.29 -9.50
N SER A 90 -6.51 15.33 -8.84
CA SER A 90 -5.77 16.01 -7.76
C SER A 90 -5.31 15.00 -6.69
N PRO A 91 -4.06 15.12 -6.20
CA PRO A 91 -3.54 14.32 -5.10
C PRO A 91 -4.45 14.29 -3.86
N GLU A 92 -5.05 15.42 -3.52
CA GLU A 92 -5.96 15.57 -2.38
C GLU A 92 -7.21 14.72 -2.58
N ILE A 93 -7.86 14.84 -3.75
CA ILE A 93 -9.05 14.03 -4.11
C ILE A 93 -8.70 12.55 -4.15
N PHE A 94 -7.51 12.20 -4.64
CA PHE A 94 -7.04 10.81 -4.64
C PHE A 94 -6.88 10.26 -3.21
N CYS A 95 -6.32 11.05 -2.30
CA CYS A 95 -6.17 10.66 -0.90
C CYS A 95 -7.52 10.51 -0.18
N GLU A 96 -8.49 11.38 -0.47
CA GLU A 96 -9.87 11.23 0.03
C GLU A 96 -10.52 9.95 -0.49
N LEU A 97 -10.36 9.64 -1.78
CA LEU A 97 -10.84 8.41 -2.38
C LEU A 97 -10.20 7.18 -1.72
N LEU A 98 -8.89 7.20 -1.45
CA LEU A 98 -8.21 6.12 -0.74
C LEU A 98 -8.81 5.93 0.66
N GLY A 99 -9.02 7.00 1.42
CA GLY A 99 -9.68 6.93 2.73
C GLY A 99 -11.07 6.31 2.64
N GLY A 100 -11.85 6.71 1.64
CA GLY A 100 -13.15 6.10 1.33
C GLY A 100 -13.04 4.60 1.04
N ILE A 101 -12.15 4.19 0.13
CA ILE A 101 -11.94 2.77 -0.22
C ILE A 101 -11.54 1.95 1.01
N MET A 102 -10.60 2.46 1.83
CA MET A 102 -10.10 1.75 3.01
C MET A 102 -11.16 1.63 4.13
N SER A 103 -12.15 2.53 4.17
CA SER A 103 -13.27 2.45 5.11
C SER A 103 -14.26 1.31 4.83
N PHE A 104 -14.23 0.73 3.62
CA PHE A 104 -15.04 -0.43 3.26
C PHE A 104 -14.37 -1.75 3.65
N ASN A 105 -14.31 -1.99 4.96
CA ASN A 105 -13.67 -3.16 5.57
C ASN A 105 -14.66 -4.00 6.38
N GLN A 106 -15.89 -4.13 5.86
CA GLN A 106 -16.92 -4.98 6.43
C GLN A 106 -16.77 -6.42 5.92
N PHE A 107 -17.02 -7.39 6.80
CA PHE A 107 -17.00 -8.82 6.45
C PHE A 107 -18.04 -9.60 7.26
N THR A 108 -18.39 -10.79 6.78
CA THR A 108 -19.27 -11.72 7.48
C THR A 108 -18.48 -12.89 8.05
N PHE A 109 -18.81 -13.29 9.27
CA PHE A 109 -18.23 -14.47 9.91
C PHE A 109 -19.27 -15.13 10.80
N ASN A 110 -19.49 -16.44 10.62
CA ASN A 110 -20.51 -17.21 11.36
C ASN A 110 -21.91 -16.53 11.38
N GLY A 111 -22.35 -16.01 10.23
CA GLY A 111 -23.65 -15.36 10.09
C GLY A 111 -23.75 -13.96 10.68
N ASN A 112 -22.69 -13.45 11.31
CA ASN A 112 -22.65 -12.10 11.88
C ASN A 112 -21.85 -11.15 10.99
N PHE A 113 -22.22 -9.87 11.00
CA PHE A 113 -21.54 -8.80 10.29
C PHE A 113 -20.55 -8.11 11.22
N TYR A 114 -19.34 -7.88 10.71
CA TYR A 114 -18.26 -7.21 11.42
C TYR A 114 -17.68 -6.11 10.54
N ARG A 115 -17.12 -5.09 11.20
CA ARG A 115 -16.29 -4.07 10.56
C ARG A 115 -14.93 -4.08 11.24
N GLN A 116 -13.86 -4.13 10.46
CA GLN A 116 -12.52 -4.01 10.99
C GLN A 116 -12.27 -2.56 11.47
N ILE A 117 -11.64 -2.39 12.63
CA ILE A 117 -11.42 -1.06 13.22
C ILE A 117 -10.09 -0.45 12.75
N THR A 118 -9.08 -1.28 12.52
CA THR A 118 -7.71 -0.87 12.14
C THR A 118 -7.19 -1.71 10.99
N GLY A 119 -6.25 -1.19 10.21
CA GLY A 119 -5.65 -1.95 9.11
C GLY A 119 -6.43 -1.86 7.81
N ALA A 120 -5.85 -2.49 6.79
CA ALA A 120 -6.42 -2.57 5.46
C ALA A 120 -7.34 -3.81 5.32
N PRO A 121 -8.39 -3.74 4.47
CA PRO A 121 -9.21 -4.89 4.09
C PRO A 121 -8.39 -5.94 3.30
#